data_AF-A0A497S3A2-F1
#
_entry.id   AF-A0A497S3A2-F1
#
_cell.length_a   1.000
_cell.length_b   1.000
_cell.length_c   1.000
_cell.angle_alpha   90.00
_cell.angle_beta   90.00
_cell.angle_gamma   90.00
#
_symmetry.space_group_name_H-M   'P 1'
#
loop_
_entity.id
_entity.type
_entity.pdbx_description
1 polymer ?
#
loop_
_entity_poly.entity_id
_entity_poly.type
_entity_poly.pdbx_seq_one_letter_code
_entity_poly.pdbx_strand_id
1 'polypeptide(L)'
;MSDEDLNTNNITIDESGKSVTVRVNPKLYKVHVIMRAADELIDDNHIIINGDPEKSIIVKFISKKDEVTREELLKTAYEFNTLLVAISGKG
;
A
#
# COMPACT_ATOMS: atom_id res chain seq x y z
N MET A 1 4.52 18.02 22.82
CA MET A 1 4.33 16.88 21.89
C MET A 1 5.67 16.71 21.21
N SER A 2 6.42 15.68 21.60
CA SER A 2 7.74 15.39 21.06
C SER A 2 7.54 14.71 19.71
N ASP A 3 8.38 15.02 18.71
CA ASP A 3 8.36 14.43 17.36
C ASP A 3 8.63 12.90 17.32
N GLU A 4 8.73 12.24 18.48
CA GLU A 4 9.07 10.83 18.66
C GLU A 4 7.88 9.86 18.47
N ASP A 5 6.64 10.36 18.34
CA ASP A 5 5.44 9.53 18.10
C ASP A 5 5.00 9.45 16.64
N LEU A 6 5.80 9.98 15.70
CA LEU A 6 5.56 9.79 14.26
C LEU A 6 6.07 8.40 13.84
N ASN A 7 5.20 7.38 13.97
CA ASN A 7 5.45 6.07 13.39
C ASN A 7 5.37 6.17 11.85
N THR A 8 6.52 6.45 11.22
CA THR A 8 6.66 6.68 9.78
C THR A 8 6.62 5.41 8.92
N ASN A 9 6.61 4.23 9.54
CA ASN A 9 6.64 2.95 8.84
C ASN A 9 5.24 2.50 8.41
N ASN A 10 4.71 3.12 7.36
CA ASN A 10 3.49 2.66 6.68
C ASN A 10 3.75 1.46 5.74
N ILE A 11 5.01 1.14 5.43
CA ILE A 11 5.40 0.05 4.53
C ILE A 11 6.09 -1.05 5.33
N THR A 12 5.70 -2.30 5.10
CA THR A 12 6.33 -3.48 5.70
C THR A 12 6.56 -4.53 4.62
N ILE A 13 7.78 -5.07 4.53
CA ILE A 13 8.12 -6.17 3.63
C ILE A 13 8.13 -7.45 4.44
N ASP A 14 7.47 -8.48 3.92
CA ASP A 14 7.40 -9.79 4.57
C ASP A 14 8.75 -10.50 4.55
N GLU A 15 9.03 -11.30 5.57
CA GLU A 15 10.32 -12.02 5.72
C GLU A 15 10.55 -13.04 4.58
N SER A 16 9.47 -13.53 3.94
CA SER A 16 9.58 -14.35 2.73
C SER A 16 10.11 -13.60 1.50
N GLY A 17 10.18 -12.27 1.56
CA GLY A 17 10.69 -11.41 0.49
C GLY A 17 9.82 -11.38 -0.76
N LYS A 18 8.57 -11.88 -0.71
CA LYS A 18 7.65 -11.93 -1.86
C LYS A 18 6.48 -10.95 -1.79
N SER A 19 6.33 -10.24 -0.68
CA SER A 19 5.21 -9.33 -0.51
C SER A 19 5.56 -8.07 0.26
N VAL A 20 4.83 -7.01 -0.08
CA VAL A 20 4.88 -5.72 0.60
C VAL A 20 3.50 -5.35 1.09
N THR A 21 3.43 -4.78 2.28
CA THR A 21 2.21 -4.36 2.93
C THR A 21 2.27 -2.85 3.14
N VAL A 22 1.23 -2.16 2.73
CA VAL A 22 1.05 -0.72 2.94
C VAL A 22 -0.15 -0.48 3.83
N ARG A 23 0.06 0.21 4.94
CA ARG A 23 -1.00 0.67 5.84
C ARG A 23 -1.46 2.05 5.40
N VAL A 24 -2.76 2.18 5.16
CA VAL A 24 -3.39 3.42 4.70
C VAL A 24 -4.41 3.89 5.72
N ASN A 25 -4.38 5.18 6.04
CA ASN A 25 -5.39 5.81 6.87
C ASN A 25 -6.60 6.22 6.00
N PRO A 26 -7.78 5.58 6.19
CA PRO A 26 -8.97 5.89 5.39
C PRO A 26 -9.52 7.30 5.62
N LYS A 27 -9.09 7.98 6.70
CA LYS A 27 -9.41 9.40 6.94
C LYS A 27 -8.66 10.34 5.99
N LEU A 28 -7.53 9.90 5.42
CA LEU A 28 -6.77 10.64 4.42
C LEU A 28 -7.20 10.27 3.00
N TYR A 29 -7.47 8.98 2.77
CA TYR A 29 -7.84 8.45 1.46
C TYR A 29 -9.15 7.69 1.55
N LYS A 30 -10.19 8.13 0.81
CA LYS A 30 -11.47 7.43 0.79
C LYS A 30 -11.27 5.97 0.34
N VAL A 31 -12.06 5.05 0.88
CA VAL A 31 -11.93 3.60 0.59
C VAL A 31 -11.94 3.28 -0.91
N HIS A 32 -12.80 3.94 -1.69
CA HIS A 32 -12.84 3.73 -3.14
C HIS A 32 -11.57 4.20 -3.86
N VAL A 33 -10.88 5.22 -3.35
CA VAL A 33 -9.58 5.67 -3.87
C VAL A 33 -8.52 4.60 -3.59
N ILE A 34 -8.52 4.05 -2.38
CA ILE A 34 -7.60 2.97 -1.98
C ILE A 34 -7.81 1.73 -2.86
N MET A 35 -9.07 1.32 -3.06
CA MET A 35 -9.40 0.20 -3.92
C MET A 35 -8.97 0.45 -5.37
N ARG A 36 -9.27 1.63 -5.93
CA ARG A 36 -8.87 1.97 -7.30
C ARG A 36 -7.35 2.02 -7.46
N ALA A 37 -6.62 2.63 -6.54
CA ALA A 37 -5.17 2.69 -6.58
C ALA A 37 -4.54 1.30 -6.50
N ALA A 38 -5.14 0.37 -5.75
CA ALA A 38 -4.67 -1.00 -5.69
C ALA A 38 -4.95 -1.74 -7.02
N ASP A 39 -6.14 -1.55 -7.60
CA ASP A 39 -6.56 -2.20 -8.85
C ASP A 39 -5.62 -1.93 -10.02
N GLU A 40 -5.03 -0.72 -10.10
CA GLU A 40 -4.01 -0.38 -11.12
C GLU A 40 -2.74 -1.26 -11.06
N LEU A 41 -2.50 -1.97 -9.94
CA LEU A 41 -1.35 -2.84 -9.72
C LEU A 41 -1.71 -4.33 -9.74
N ILE A 42 -2.95 -4.69 -10.11
CA ILE A 42 -3.47 -6.06 -10.03
C ILE A 42 -2.85 -7.00 -11.06
N ASP A 43 -2.34 -6.47 -12.17
CA ASP A 43 -1.75 -7.29 -13.24
C ASP A 43 -0.47 -7.98 -12.77
N ASP A 44 0.38 -7.26 -12.03
CA ASP A 44 1.67 -7.77 -11.54
C ASP A 44 1.60 -8.39 -10.14
N ASN A 45 0.49 -8.18 -9.42
CA ASN A 45 0.38 -8.55 -8.01
C ASN A 45 -0.93 -9.26 -7.68
N HIS A 46 -0.88 -10.24 -6.78
CA HIS A 46 -2.06 -10.63 -6.02
C HIS A 46 -2.27 -9.64 -4.89
N ILE A 47 -3.46 -9.06 -4.83
CA ILE A 47 -3.79 -7.98 -3.91
C ILE A 47 -4.75 -8.48 -2.83
N ILE A 48 -4.41 -8.21 -1.58
CA ILE A 48 -5.27 -8.47 -0.43
C ILE A 48 -5.52 -7.14 0.26
N ILE A 49 -6.79 -6.72 0.32
CA ILE A 49 -7.22 -5.54 1.06
C ILE A 49 -8.00 -6.02 2.28
N ASN A 50 -7.54 -5.63 3.46
CA ASN A 50 -8.20 -5.96 4.73
C ASN A 50 -8.12 -4.76 5.68
N GLY A 51 -8.92 -4.74 6.73
CA GLY A 51 -8.87 -3.71 7.77
C GLY A 51 -10.23 -3.07 8.04
N ASP A 52 -10.20 -2.12 8.97
CA ASP A 52 -11.37 -1.39 9.44
C ASP A 52 -11.40 -0.02 8.75
N PRO A 53 -12.43 0.30 7.94
CA PRO A 53 -12.53 1.55 7.21
C PRO A 53 -12.65 2.79 8.12
N GLU A 54 -12.92 2.62 9.42
CA GLU A 54 -12.91 3.73 10.39
C GLU A 54 -11.53 3.96 11.04
N LYS A 55 -10.65 2.95 11.00
CA LYS A 55 -9.34 2.98 11.69
C LYS A 55 -8.16 2.93 10.73
N SER A 56 -8.06 1.87 9.94
CA SER A 56 -6.91 1.59 9.10
C SER A 56 -7.24 0.51 8.09
N ILE A 57 -6.83 0.75 6.85
CA ILE A 57 -6.85 -0.25 5.78
C ILE A 57 -5.43 -0.73 5.54
N ILE A 58 -5.27 -2.03 5.33
CA ILE A 58 -4.02 -2.71 5.06
C ILE A 58 -4.13 -3.29 3.66
N VAL A 59 -3.23 -2.86 2.78
CA VAL A 59 -3.13 -3.36 1.42
C VAL A 59 -1.85 -4.17 1.29
N LYS A 60 -1.99 -5.46 1.02
CA LYS A 60 -0.86 -6.36 0.80
C LYS A 60 -0.76 -6.70 -0.69
N PHE A 61 0.41 -6.48 -1.25
CA PHE A 61 0.79 -6.83 -2.61
C PHE A 61 1.73 -8.02 -2.56
N ILE A 62 1.34 -9.13 -3.15
CA ILE A 62 2.16 -10.33 -3.31
C ILE A 62 2.56 -10.39 -4.78
N SER A 63 3.86 -10.33 -5.06
CA SER A 63 4.33 -10.33 -6.45
C SER A 63 4.00 -11.66 -7.12
N LYS A 64 3.52 -11.61 -8.38
CA LYS A 64 3.33 -12.80 -9.21
C LYS A 64 4.63 -13.32 -9.82
N LYS A 65 5.73 -12.56 -9.71
CA LYS A 65 7.05 -12.99 -10.22
C LYS A 65 7.63 -14.10 -9.34
N ASP A 66 8.31 -15.05 -9.97
CA ASP A 66 8.99 -16.14 -9.28
C ASP A 66 10.14 -15.62 -8.40
N GLU A 67 10.92 -14.68 -8.95
CA GLU A 67 11.98 -13.95 -8.27
C GLU A 67 11.63 -12.45 -8.25
N VAL A 68 11.63 -11.86 -7.06
CA VAL A 68 11.39 -10.43 -6.87
C VAL A 68 12.39 -9.89 -5.85
N THR A 69 12.97 -8.75 -6.15
CA THR A 69 13.91 -8.09 -5.24
C THR A 69 13.17 -7.23 -4.22
N ARG A 70 13.82 -6.97 -3.09
CA ARG A 70 13.33 -6.03 -2.07
C ARG A 70 13.05 -4.65 -2.67
N GLU A 71 13.88 -4.20 -3.62
CA GLU A 71 13.75 -2.91 -4.27
C GLU A 71 12.49 -2.84 -5.16
N GLU A 72 12.17 -3.91 -5.90
CA GLU A 72 10.94 -3.98 -6.70
C GLU A 72 9.68 -3.97 -5.82
N LEU A 73 9.73 -4.63 -4.66
CA LEU A 73 8.63 -4.58 -3.68
C LEU A 73 8.45 -3.16 -3.11
N LEU A 74 9.56 -2.47 -2.79
CA LEU A 74 9.50 -1.07 -2.37
C LEU A 74 8.94 -0.17 -3.47
N LYS A 75 9.36 -0.39 -4.73
CA LYS A 75 8.84 0.34 -5.89
C LYS A 75 7.32 0.18 -5.99
N THR A 76 6.80 -1.03 -5.81
CA THR A 76 5.35 -1.29 -5.81
C THR A 76 4.64 -0.47 -4.73
N ALA A 77 5.19 -0.41 -3.51
CA ALA A 77 4.61 0.38 -2.42
C ALA A 77 4.68 1.90 -2.69
N TYR A 78 5.76 2.40 -3.30
CA TYR A 78 5.87 3.81 -3.70
C TYR A 78 4.89 4.16 -4.81
N GLU A 79 4.77 3.32 -5.82
CA GLU A 79 3.84 3.48 -6.92
C GLU A 79 2.39 3.53 -6.42
N PHE A 80 2.02 2.62 -5.51
CA PHE A 80 0.74 2.66 -4.84
C PHE A 80 0.50 3.99 -4.09
N ASN A 81 1.48 4.48 -3.33
CA ASN A 81 1.36 5.78 -2.66
C ASN A 81 1.21 6.95 -3.64
N THR A 82 1.92 6.93 -4.77
CA THR A 82 1.76 7.91 -5.84
C THR A 82 0.36 7.87 -6.44
N LEU A 83 -0.19 6.68 -6.68
CA LEU A 83 -1.55 6.49 -7.19
C LEU A 83 -2.61 7.01 -6.21
N LEU A 84 -2.44 6.76 -4.90
CA LEU A 84 -3.32 7.31 -3.87
C LEU A 84 -3.43 8.84 -3.96
N VAL A 85 -2.30 9.53 -4.12
CA VAL A 85 -2.26 10.99 -4.26
C VAL A 85 -2.87 11.44 -5.59
N ALA A 86 -2.49 10.80 -6.69
CA ALA A 86 -2.92 11.16 -8.04
C ALA A 86 -4.44 11.01 -8.25
N ILE A 87 -5.04 9.97 -7.67
CA ILE A 87 -6.49 9.73 -7.76
C ILE A 87 -7.24 10.67 -6.82
N SER A 88 -6.71 10.95 -5.63
CA SER A 88 -7.33 11.87 -4.67
C SER A 88 -7.43 13.31 -5.18
N GLY A 89 -6.44 13.76 -5.97
CA GLY A 89 -6.43 15.10 -6.57
C GLY A 89 -7.36 15.28 -7.77
N LYS A 90 -8.01 14.22 -8.26
CA LYS A 90 -8.94 14.25 -9.41
C LYS A 90 -10.43 14.24 -8.99
N GLY A 91 -10.71 14.56 -7.72
CA GLY A 91 -12.06 14.59 -7.15
C GLY A 91 -12.70 15.97 -7.09
#